data_AF-A0A5C0UE01-F1
#
_entry.id   AF-A0A5C0UE01-F1
#
_cell.length_a   1.000
_cell.length_b   1.000
_cell.length_c   1.000
_cell.angle_alpha   90.00
_cell.angle_beta   90.00
_cell.angle_gamma   90.00
#
_symmetry.space_group_name_H-M   'P 1'
#
loop_
_entity.id
_entity.type
_entity.pdbx_description
1 polymer ?
#
loop_
_entity_poly.entity_id
_entity_poly.type
_entity_poly.pdbx_seq_one_letter_code
_entity_poly.pdbx_strand_id
1 'polypeptide(L)'
;MPCKIKQISMMSKIEVVDPDQVEQDFDNIMDLMHKMDNVGQLNGSLYQYSLNAIREDNPVNVIKNENFDPMMNANDFKENLFVVDGVVDEK
;
A
#
# COMPACT_ATOMS: atom_id res chain seq x y z
N MET A 1 2.51 -4.92 23.05
CA MET A 1 2.38 -5.23 21.61
C MET A 1 3.24 -6.43 21.28
N PRO A 2 2.64 -7.51 20.79
CA PRO A 2 3.33 -8.72 20.33
C PRO A 2 4.33 -8.41 19.21
N CYS A 3 5.46 -9.12 19.18
CA CYS A 3 6.59 -8.79 18.30
C CYS A 3 6.20 -8.82 16.80
N LYS A 4 5.35 -9.77 16.41
CA LYS A 4 4.87 -9.97 15.04
C LYS A 4 3.95 -8.83 14.58
N ILE A 5 2.93 -8.48 15.37
CA ILE A 5 2.00 -7.38 15.06
C ILE A 5 2.75 -6.04 15.01
N LYS A 6 3.73 -5.84 15.89
CA LYS A 6 4.58 -4.64 15.86
C LYS A 6 5.36 -4.49 14.55
N GLN A 7 5.97 -5.58 14.08
CA GLN A 7 6.73 -5.56 12.82
C GLN A 7 5.83 -5.27 11.62
N ILE A 8 4.68 -5.94 11.53
CA ILE A 8 3.73 -5.73 10.44
C ILE A 8 3.18 -4.30 10.44
N SER A 9 2.76 -3.81 11.61
CA SER A 9 2.32 -2.42 11.82
C SER A 9 3.36 -1.40 11.33
N MET A 10 4.62 -1.60 11.70
CA MET A 10 5.73 -0.71 11.31
C MET A 10 6.00 -0.74 9.81
N MET A 11 5.94 -1.92 9.17
CA MET A 11 6.13 -2.07 7.73
C MET A 11 4.98 -1.43 6.94
N SER A 12 3.75 -1.60 7.42
CA SER A 12 2.53 -1.09 6.77
C SER A 12 2.21 0.37 7.09
N LYS A 13 2.95 1.01 8.02
CA LYS A 13 2.69 2.38 8.50
C LYS A 13 1.29 2.54 9.11
N ILE A 14 0.83 1.51 9.82
CA ILE A 14 -0.47 1.49 10.50
C ILE A 14 -0.23 1.56 12.00
N GLU A 15 -0.79 2.57 12.66
CA GLU A 15 -0.86 2.63 14.11
C GLU A 15 -1.91 1.64 14.63
N VAL A 16 -1.53 0.80 15.59
CA VAL A 16 -2.41 -0.23 16.16
C VAL A 16 -2.84 0.19 17.55
N VAL A 17 -4.15 0.47 17.69
CA VAL A 17 -4.76 0.96 18.94
C VAL A 17 -5.00 -0.16 19.95
N ASP A 18 -5.41 -1.35 19.49
CA ASP A 18 -5.62 -2.54 20.31
C ASP A 18 -4.80 -3.72 19.77
N PRO A 19 -3.55 -3.89 20.24
CA PRO A 19 -2.65 -4.91 19.72
C PRO A 19 -3.09 -6.34 20.00
N ASP A 20 -3.83 -6.56 21.09
CA ASP A 20 -4.17 -7.90 21.56
C ASP A 20 -5.36 -8.45 20.75
N GLN A 21 -6.36 -7.61 20.48
CA GLN A 21 -7.46 -7.95 19.57
C GLN A 21 -6.93 -8.21 18.14
N VAL A 22 -6.02 -7.37 17.64
CA VAL A 22 -5.45 -7.52 16.30
C VAL A 22 -4.61 -8.80 16.18
N GLU A 23 -3.89 -9.19 17.24
CA GLU A 23 -3.18 -10.48 17.25
C GLU A 23 -4.15 -11.66 17.15
N GLN A 24 -5.22 -11.64 17.96
CA GLN A 24 -6.23 -12.70 17.93
C GLN A 24 -6.90 -12.82 16.55
N ASP A 25 -7.29 -11.69 15.95
CA ASP A 25 -7.90 -11.67 14.63
C ASP A 25 -6.92 -12.13 13.54
N PHE A 26 -5.65 -11.74 13.66
CA PHE A 26 -4.60 -12.19 12.75
C PHE A 26 -4.44 -13.71 12.79
N ASP A 27 -4.35 -14.29 13.98
CA ASP A 27 -4.20 -15.75 14.13
C ASP A 27 -5.43 -16.50 13.61
N ASN A 28 -6.64 -16.00 13.88
CA ASN A 28 -7.88 -16.57 13.33
C ASN A 28 -7.89 -16.56 11.79
N ILE A 29 -7.41 -15.48 11.16
CA ILE A 29 -7.32 -15.37 9.70
C ILE A 29 -6.27 -16.33 9.15
N MET A 30 -5.10 -16.42 9.77
CA MET A 30 -4.05 -17.33 9.35
C MET A 30 -4.50 -18.79 9.44
N ASP A 31 -5.18 -19.17 10.52
CA ASP A 31 -5.77 -20.50 10.68
C ASP A 31 -6.79 -20.82 9.59
N LEU A 32 -7.60 -19.84 9.18
CA LEU A 32 -8.51 -19.99 8.05
C LEU A 32 -7.75 -20.17 6.73
N MET A 33 -6.72 -19.37 6.48
CA MET A 33 -5.90 -19.47 5.27
C MET A 33 -5.19 -20.82 5.16
N HIS A 34 -4.67 -21.36 6.28
CA HIS A 34 -4.02 -22.68 6.30
C HIS A 34 -4.95 -23.84 5.92
N LYS A 35 -6.27 -23.68 5.98
CA LYS A 35 -7.20 -24.69 5.44
C LYS A 35 -7.06 -24.84 3.92
N MET A 36 -6.58 -23.81 3.22
CA MET A 36 -6.33 -23.84 1.78
C MET A 36 -5.03 -24.57 1.39
N ASP A 37 -4.12 -24.83 2.33
CA ASP A 37 -2.86 -25.55 2.06
C ASP A 37 -3.10 -26.97 1.52
N ASN A 38 -4.27 -27.55 1.84
CA ASN A 38 -4.67 -28.89 1.41
C ASN A 38 -5.46 -28.91 0.09
N VAL A 39 -5.74 -27.74 -0.51
CA VAL A 39 -6.37 -27.66 -1.83
C VAL A 39 -5.25 -27.71 -2.87
N GLY A 40 -5.33 -28.65 -3.81
CA GLY A 40 -4.30 -28.86 -4.84
C GLY A 40 -3.94 -27.54 -5.54
N GLN A 41 -2.75 -27.02 -5.27
CA GLN A 41 -2.30 -25.76 -5.87
C GLN A 41 -1.88 -26.03 -7.31
N LEU A 42 -2.53 -25.36 -8.26
CA LEU A 42 -2.02 -25.29 -9.63
C LEU A 42 -0.73 -24.45 -9.59
N ASN A 43 0.41 -25.05 -9.92
CA ASN A 43 1.72 -24.38 -10.00
C ASN A 43 1.82 -23.34 -11.14
N GLY A 44 0.69 -22.84 -11.64
CA GLY A 44 0.63 -21.83 -12.70
C GLY A 44 0.52 -20.44 -12.10
N SER A 45 1.37 -19.51 -12.55
CA SER A 45 1.16 -18.08 -12.29
C SER A 45 -0.19 -17.66 -12.89
N LEU A 46 -1.08 -17.09 -12.06
CA LEU A 46 -2.31 -16.45 -12.53
C LEU A 46 -2.04 -15.12 -13.25
N TYR A 47 -0.84 -14.58 -13.12
CA TYR A 47 -0.49 -13.32 -13.76
C TYR A 47 -0.23 -13.52 -15.25
N GLN A 48 -1.03 -12.85 -16.08
CA GLN A 48 -0.82 -12.73 -17.52
C GLN A 48 -0.01 -11.46 -17.80
N TYR A 49 1.29 -11.62 -18.03
CA TYR A 49 2.16 -10.50 -18.39
C TYR A 49 2.25 -10.35 -19.90
N SER A 50 2.18 -9.11 -20.39
CA SER A 50 2.70 -8.79 -21.72
C SER A 50 4.22 -8.76 -21.62
N LEU A 51 4.91 -9.67 -22.32
CA LEU A 51 6.37 -9.81 -22.25
C LEU A 51 7.12 -8.54 -22.72
N ASN A 52 6.46 -7.64 -23.44
CA ASN A 52 7.05 -6.42 -24.02
C ASN A 52 6.08 -5.23 -23.97
N ALA A 53 5.60 -4.85 -22.79
CA ALA A 53 4.83 -3.63 -22.64
C ALA A 53 5.73 -2.41 -22.90
N ILE A 54 5.57 -1.76 -24.05
CA ILE A 54 6.26 -0.52 -24.41
C ILE A 54 5.25 0.63 -24.50
N ARG A 55 5.69 1.83 -24.15
CA ARG A 55 4.95 3.08 -24.33
C ARG A 55 5.79 4.02 -25.18
N GLU A 56 5.22 4.53 -26.27
CA GLU A 56 5.87 5.55 -27.09
C GLU A 56 6.23 6.79 -26.28
N ASP A 57 7.36 7.42 -26.62
CA ASP A 57 7.86 8.64 -25.98
C ASP A 57 7.13 9.89 -26.50
N ASN A 58 5.81 9.87 -26.37
CA ASN A 58 4.95 10.99 -26.72
C ASN A 58 4.65 11.81 -25.45
N PRO A 59 4.81 13.15 -25.49
CA PRO A 59 4.46 14.00 -24.37
C PRO A 59 2.94 14.06 -24.19
N VAL A 60 2.48 13.95 -22.94
CA VAL A 60 1.05 14.07 -22.58
C VAL A 60 0.87 15.29 -21.70
N ASN A 61 0.14 16.30 -22.19
CA ASN A 61 -0.15 17.52 -21.44
C ASN A 61 -1.34 17.29 -20.49
N VAL A 62 -1.05 16.88 -19.26
CA VAL A 62 -2.04 16.52 -18.24
C VAL A 62 -2.91 17.70 -17.78
N ILE A 63 -2.42 18.94 -17.90
CA ILE A 63 -3.08 20.16 -17.38
C ILE A 63 -4.15 20.73 -18.35
N LYS A 64 -4.13 20.34 -19.63
CA LYS A 64 -5.05 20.90 -20.65
C LYS A 64 -6.41 20.20 -20.74
N ASN A 65 -6.54 19.01 -20.15
CA ASN A 65 -7.81 18.32 -20.05
C ASN A 65 -8.47 18.71 -18.72
N GLU A 66 -9.47 19.60 -18.82
CA GLU A 66 -10.59 19.79 -17.88
C GLU A 66 -10.26 19.86 -16.37
N ASN A 67 -10.20 21.08 -15.82
CA ASN A 67 -10.34 21.36 -14.38
C ASN A 67 -9.44 20.55 -13.42
N PHE A 68 -8.29 20.06 -13.90
CA PHE A 68 -7.34 19.34 -13.05
C PHE A 68 -6.45 20.32 -12.28
N ASP A 69 -6.82 20.59 -11.04
CA ASP A 69 -5.91 21.16 -10.05
C ASP A 69 -5.25 20.00 -9.27
N PRO A 70 -3.93 19.77 -9.41
CA PRO A 70 -3.24 18.70 -8.69
C PRO A 70 -3.29 18.87 -7.17
N MET A 71 -3.62 20.07 -6.67
CA MET A 71 -3.70 20.37 -5.24
C MET A 71 -5.12 20.18 -4.67
N MET A 72 -6.14 19.91 -5.49
CA MET A 72 -7.54 19.87 -5.05
C MET A 72 -7.82 18.91 -3.89
N ASN A 73 -7.08 17.79 -3.82
CA ASN A 73 -7.21 16.78 -2.76
C ASN A 73 -6.04 16.80 -1.77
N ALA A 74 -5.18 17.83 -1.81
CA ALA A 74 -4.10 17.97 -0.85
C ALA A 74 -4.68 18.29 0.53
N ASN A 75 -4.22 17.59 1.57
CA ASN A 75 -4.58 17.91 2.95
C ASN A 75 -4.08 19.31 3.34
N ASP A 76 -2.88 19.68 2.87
CA ASP A 76 -2.30 21.01 3.02
C ASP A 76 -1.38 21.32 1.81
N PHE A 77 -1.36 22.57 1.38
CA PHE A 77 -0.50 23.03 0.29
C PHE A 77 -0.08 24.50 0.49
N LYS A 78 1.14 24.81 0.09
CA LYS A 78 1.68 26.17 0.10
C LYS A 78 2.52 26.40 -1.15
N GLU A 79 2.27 27.50 -1.86
CA GLU A 79 3.06 27.87 -3.05
C GLU A 79 3.13 26.75 -4.11
N ASN A 80 2.03 25.99 -4.29
CA ASN A 80 1.93 24.82 -5.17
C ASN A 80 2.82 23.62 -4.77
N LEU A 81 3.18 23.53 -3.50
CA LEU A 81 3.88 22.40 -2.90
C LEU A 81 2.96 21.69 -1.91
N PHE A 82 3.03 20.35 -1.88
CA PHE A 82 2.41 19.55 -0.83
C PHE A 82 3.14 19.79 0.49
N VAL A 83 2.40 20.16 1.53
CA VAL A 83 2.97 20.36 2.87
C VAL A 83 2.82 19.05 3.64
N VAL A 84 3.93 18.56 4.18
CA VAL A 84 4.01 17.36 5.03
C VAL A 84 4.94 17.64 6.20
N ASP A 85 4.81 16.86 7.26
CA ASP A 85 5.72 16.94 8.41
C ASP A 85 7.16 16.65 7.96
N GLY A 86 8.10 17.43 8.48
CA GLY A 86 9.51 17.30 8.15
C GLY A 86 10.05 15.93 8.56
N VAL A 87 10.76 15.26 7.66
CA VAL A 87 11.43 13.99 7.95
C VAL A 87 12.71 14.30 8.74
N VAL A 88 12.71 13.99 10.03
CA VAL A 88 13.90 14.07 10.89
C VAL A 88 14.47 12.67 11.04
N ASP A 89 15.78 12.53 10.82
CA ASP A 89 16.48 11.26 10.98
C ASP A 89 16.64 10.97 12.49
N GLU A 90 15.96 9.94 12.99
CA GLU A 90 16.13 9.46 14.37
C GLU A 90 17.50 8.77 14.48
N LYS A 91 18.52 9.51 14.95
CA LYS A 91 19.83 8.95 15.30
C LYS A 91 19.81 8.14 16.59
#